data_AF-A0A1G2A7Q2-F1
#
_entry.id   AF-A0A1G2A7Q2-F1
#
_cell.length_a   1.000
_cell.length_b   1.000
_cell.length_c   1.000
_cell.angle_alpha   90.00
_cell.angle_beta   90.00
_cell.angle_gamma   90.00
#
_symmetry.space_group_name_H-M   'P 1'
#
loop_
_entity.id
_entity.type
_entity.pdbx_description
1 polymer ?
#
loop_
_entity_poly.entity_id
_entity_poly.type
_entity_poly.pdbx_seq_one_letter_code
_entity_poly.pdbx_strand_id
1 'polypeptide(L)'
;MKLEFTKSFVRDYRKLPQHLQEQTDRKLTLLLANQKHPSLRVHKIKKTTDIFEGSVTMNYRFTFQIEADRYILRRIGTHDIIKTP
;
A
#
# COMPACT_ATOMS: atom_id res chain seq x y z
N MET A 1 -15.17 -2.46 2.79
CA MET A 1 -13.79 -2.80 2.37
C MET A 1 -13.07 -3.48 3.52
N LYS A 2 -12.27 -4.53 3.26
CA LYS A 2 -11.38 -5.20 4.23
C LYS A 2 -9.95 -5.18 3.71
N LEU A 3 -8.96 -5.24 4.60
CA LEU A 3 -7.55 -5.39 4.21
C LEU A 3 -7.17 -6.86 4.18
N GLU A 4 -6.54 -7.28 3.10
CA GLU A 4 -5.96 -8.61 2.96
C GLU A 4 -4.47 -8.47 2.69
N PHE A 5 -3.62 -9.13 3.49
CA PHE A 5 -2.17 -8.97 3.42
C PHE A 5 -1.53 -10.18 2.75
N THR A 6 -0.86 -9.96 1.63
CA THR A 6 -0.06 -11.04 1.01
C THR A 6 1.17 -11.37 1.85
N LYS A 7 1.73 -12.57 1.64
CA LYS A 7 2.99 -12.98 2.30
C LYS A 7 4.15 -12.01 2.00
N SER A 8 4.20 -11.47 0.78
CA SER A 8 5.20 -10.48 0.38
C SER A 8 5.05 -9.17 1.16
N PHE A 9 3.81 -8.68 1.31
CA PHE A 9 3.56 -7.47 2.09
C PHE A 9 3.98 -7.66 3.55
N VAL A 10 3.58 -8.76 4.19
CA VAL A 10 3.93 -9.04 5.59
C VAL A 10 5.45 -9.11 5.78
N ARG A 11 6.15 -9.77 4.86
CA ARG A 11 7.62 -9.85 4.90
C ARG A 11 8.27 -8.48 4.77
N ASP A 12 7.78 -7.64 3.86
CA ASP A 12 8.35 -6.32 3.62
C ASP A 12 8.04 -5.36 4.78
N TYR A 13 6.81 -5.40 5.31
CA TYR A 13 6.37 -4.62 6.47
C TYR A 13 7.23 -4.90 7.71
N ARG A 14 7.51 -6.18 8.00
CA ARG A 14 8.34 -6.59 9.15
C ARG A 14 9.78 -6.07 9.07
N LYS A 15 10.27 -5.71 7.89
CA LYS A 15 11.62 -5.13 7.70
C LYS A 15 11.63 -3.62 7.90
N LEU A 16 10.46 -2.97 7.96
CA LEU A 16 10.40 -1.53 8.18
C LEU A 16 10.79 -1.18 9.62
N PRO A 17 11.47 -0.06 9.85
CA PRO A 17 11.56 0.56 11.16
C PRO A 17 10.19 0.76 11.80
N GLN A 18 10.11 0.66 13.13
CA GLN A 18 8.86 0.74 13.88
C GLN A 18 8.03 2.00 13.53
N HIS A 19 8.66 3.17 13.44
CA HIS A 19 7.96 4.41 13.10
C HIS A 19 7.33 4.41 11.69
N LEU A 20 7.84 3.59 10.76
CA LEU A 20 7.24 3.40 9.43
C LEU A 20 6.13 2.37 9.44
N GLN A 21 6.22 1.34 10.29
CA GLN A 21 5.12 0.40 10.54
C GLN A 21 3.89 1.16 11.07
N GLU A 22 4.06 1.97 12.11
CA GLU A 22 2.98 2.78 12.70
C GLU A 22 2.37 3.78 11.70
N GLN A 23 3.19 4.44 10.88
CA GLN A 23 2.70 5.32 9.82
C GLN A 23 1.92 4.55 8.75
N THR A 24 2.38 3.34 8.41
CA THR A 24 1.67 2.47 7.47
C THR A 24 0.28 2.13 8.01
N ASP A 25 0.17 1.72 9.26
CA ASP A 25 -1.12 1.33 9.86
C ASP A 25 -2.13 2.48 9.82
N ARG A 26 -1.68 3.71 10.11
CA ARG A 26 -2.49 4.92 9.98
C ARG A 26 -2.96 5.14 8.55
N LYS A 27 -2.09 4.94 7.56
CA LYS A 27 -2.40 5.10 6.13
C LYS A 27 -3.35 4.01 5.63
N LEU A 28 -3.24 2.78 6.13
CA LEU A 28 -4.15 1.69 5.80
C LEU A 28 -5.53 1.91 6.42
N THR A 29 -5.60 2.45 7.64
CA THR A 29 -6.85 2.88 8.26
C THR A 29 -7.51 3.97 7.41
N LEU A 30 -6.72 4.93 6.94
CA LEU A 30 -7.21 5.99 6.06
C LEU A 30 -7.67 5.46 4.69
N LEU A 31 -7.00 4.45 4.14
CA LEU A 31 -7.40 3.78 2.90
C LEU A 31 -8.79 3.14 3.05
N LEU A 32 -9.05 2.47 4.17
CA LEU A 32 -10.37 1.88 4.46
C LEU A 32 -11.47 2.92 4.59
N ALA A 33 -11.16 4.07 5.19
CA ALA A 33 -12.12 5.15 5.39
C ALA A 33 -12.37 5.97 4.11
N ASN A 34 -11.31 6.31 3.38
CA ASN A 34 -11.35 7.13 2.17
C ASN A 34 -10.12 6.90 1.28
N GLN A 35 -10.27 6.03 0.28
CA GLN A 35 -9.23 5.77 -0.72
C GLN A 35 -8.76 7.03 -1.47
N LYS A 36 -9.61 8.03 -1.65
CA LYS A 36 -9.28 9.27 -2.36
C LYS A 36 -8.63 10.32 -1.46
N HIS A 37 -8.28 9.98 -0.22
CA HIS A 37 -7.67 10.94 0.69
C HIS A 37 -6.35 11.49 0.09
N PRO A 38 -6.17 12.82 -0.02
CA PRO A 38 -5.03 13.41 -0.73
C PRO A 38 -3.66 12.95 -0.21
N SER A 39 -3.56 12.65 1.09
CA SER A 39 -2.30 12.18 1.68
C SER A 39 -1.89 10.77 1.25
N LEU A 40 -2.80 9.99 0.68
CA LEU A 40 -2.51 8.67 0.13
C LEU A 40 -1.92 8.76 -1.27
N ARG A 41 -2.22 9.84 -2.03
CA ARG A 41 -1.75 10.02 -3.42
C ARG A 41 -1.90 8.73 -4.23
N VAL A 42 -3.12 8.18 -4.23
CA VAL A 42 -3.38 6.89 -4.87
C VAL A 42 -3.30 7.04 -6.39
N HIS A 43 -2.48 6.20 -7.02
CA HIS A 43 -2.31 6.17 -8.47
C HIS A 43 -2.33 4.73 -8.99
N LYS A 44 -2.92 4.50 -10.16
CA LYS A 44 -2.81 3.21 -10.85
C LYS A 44 -1.41 3.06 -11.43
N ILE A 45 -0.75 1.92 -11.18
CA ILE A 45 0.58 1.63 -11.72
C ILE A 45 0.44 1.33 -13.22
N LYS A 46 1.15 2.11 -14.05
CA LYS A 46 1.15 1.93 -15.51
C LYS A 46 1.64 0.53 -15.87
N LYS A 47 1.06 -0.05 -16.93
CA LYS A 47 1.41 -1.39 -17.46
C LYS A 47 1.09 -2.57 -16.52
N THR A 48 0.31 -2.34 -15.46
CA THR A 48 -0.24 -3.42 -14.62
C THR A 48 -1.77 -3.48 -14.76
N THR A 49 -2.32 -4.69 -14.61
CA THR A 49 -3.77 -4.87 -14.54
C THR A 49 -4.21 -4.64 -13.10
N ASP A 50 -4.85 -3.50 -12.88
CA ASP A 50 -5.58 -3.14 -11.64
C ASP A 50 -4.75 -3.09 -10.35
N ILE A 51 -3.45 -2.80 -10.47
CA ILE A 51 -2.60 -2.50 -9.31
C ILE A 51 -2.50 -0.99 -9.11
N PHE A 52 -2.63 -0.58 -7.86
CA PHE A 52 -2.52 0.79 -7.39
C PHE A 52 -1.34 0.93 -6.43
N GLU A 53 -0.77 2.12 -6.37
CA GLU A 53 0.15 2.53 -5.31
C GLU A 53 -0.49 3.56 -4.38
N GLY A 54 -0.05 3.59 -3.13
CA GLY A 54 -0.36 4.62 -2.15
C GLY A 54 0.89 5.04 -1.37
N SER A 55 0.92 6.29 -0.93
CA SER A 55 2.03 6.91 -0.19
C SER A 55 1.91 6.71 1.31
N VAL A 56 2.98 6.19 1.92
CA VAL A 56 3.17 6.20 3.38
C VAL A 56 3.85 7.51 3.81
N THR A 57 5.00 7.78 3.18
CA THR A 57 5.77 9.03 3.32
C THR A 57 6.13 9.55 1.92
N MET A 58 6.99 10.57 1.81
CA MET A 58 7.51 10.97 0.49
C MET A 58 8.30 9.83 -0.19
N ASN A 59 9.00 9.00 0.60
CA ASN A 59 9.92 7.97 0.13
C ASN A 59 9.37 6.55 0.16
N TYR A 60 8.29 6.31 0.90
CA TYR A 60 7.71 4.97 1.06
C TYR A 60 6.33 4.86 0.40
N ARG A 61 6.11 3.74 -0.26
CA ARG A 61 4.89 3.36 -0.96
C ARG A 61 4.40 2.01 -0.48
N PHE A 62 3.10 1.77 -0.63
CA PHE A 62 2.53 0.43 -0.62
C PHE A 62 1.79 0.20 -1.93
N THR A 63 1.73 -1.06 -2.38
CA THR A 63 0.98 -1.45 -3.58
C THR A 63 -0.22 -2.31 -3.17
N PHE A 64 -1.33 -2.15 -3.88
CA PHE A 64 -2.55 -2.91 -3.60
C PHE A 64 -3.42 -3.11 -4.83
N GLN A 65 -4.29 -4.11 -4.78
CA GLN A 65 -5.36 -4.34 -5.73
C GLN A 65 -6.71 -4.16 -5.05
N ILE A 66 -7.74 -3.88 -5.84
CA ILE A 66 -9.12 -3.75 -5.38
C ILE A 66 -9.89 -4.91 -5.97
N GLU A 67 -10.36 -5.82 -5.12
CA GLU A 67 -11.16 -6.97 -5.53
C GLU A 67 -12.43 -7.01 -4.70
N ALA A 68 -13.58 -6.85 -5.36
CA ALA A 68 -14.91 -6.82 -4.73
C ALA A 68 -14.97 -5.94 -3.47
N ASP A 69 -14.89 -6.54 -2.29
CA ASP A 69 -14.98 -5.88 -0.99
C ASP A 69 -13.63 -5.76 -0.26
N ARG A 70 -12.49 -5.96 -0.95
CA ARG A 70 -11.16 -6.05 -0.33
C ARG A 70 -10.10 -5.20 -1.04
N TYR A 71 -9.16 -4.73 -0.22
CA TYR A 71 -7.87 -4.24 -0.66
C TYR A 71 -6.81 -5.32 -0.40
N ILE A 72 -6.27 -5.90 -1.47
CA ILE A 72 -5.21 -6.90 -1.40
C ILE A 72 -3.87 -6.17 -1.40
N LEU A 73 -3.21 -6.08 -0.25
CA LEU A 73 -1.93 -5.41 -0.09
C LEU A 73 -0.77 -6.32 -0.50
N ARG A 74 0.05 -5.84 -1.42
CA ARG A 74 1.02 -6.65 -2.14
C ARG A 74 2.46 -6.41 -1.69
N ARG A 75 2.93 -5.15 -1.73
CA ARG A 75 4.28 -4.75 -1.33
C ARG A 75 4.25 -3.47 -0.50
N ILE A 76 5.28 -3.26 0.31
CA ILE A 76 5.57 -1.98 0.97
C ILE A 76 7.06 -1.73 1.03
N GLY A 77 7.51 -0.50 0.84
CA GLY A 77 8.92 -0.18 0.75
C GLY A 77 9.17 1.15 0.03
N THR A 78 10.40 1.36 -0.42
CA THR A 78 10.75 2.53 -1.24
C THR A 78 10.11 2.46 -2.63
N HIS A 79 10.27 3.50 -3.45
CA HIS A 79 9.70 3.55 -4.80
C HIS A 79 10.05 2.37 -5.71
N ASP A 80 11.12 1.61 -5.42
CA ASP A 80 11.51 0.44 -6.21
C ASP A 80 10.48 -0.70 -6.20
N ILE A 81 9.62 -0.78 -5.18
CA ILE A 81 8.59 -1.83 -5.11
C ILE A 81 7.59 -1.74 -6.28
N ILE A 82 7.43 -0.56 -6.89
CA ILE A 82 6.53 -0.32 -8.03
C ILE A 82 7.00 -1.12 -9.26
N LYS A 83 8.29 -1.46 -9.34
CA LYS A 83 8.85 -2.29 -10.42
C LYS A 83 8.46 -3.77 -10.27
N THR A 84 8.14 -4.23 -9.06
CA THR A 84 7.72 -5.61 -8.76
C THR A 84 6.50 -5.64 -7.82
N PRO A 85 5.36 -5.08 -8.25
CA PRO A 85 4.28 -4.66 -7.36
C PRO A 85 3.29 -5.75 -6.93
#